data_AF-A0A9P1DJ71-F1
#
_entry.id   AF-A0A9P1DJ71-F1
#
_cell.length_a   1.000
_cell.length_b   1.000
_cell.length_c   1.000
_cell.angle_alpha   90.00
_cell.angle_beta   90.00
_cell.angle_gamma   90.00
#
_symmetry.space_group_name_H-M   'P 1'
#
loop_
_entity.id
_entity.type
_entity.pdbx_description
1 polymer ?
#
loop_
_entity_poly.entity_id
_entity_poly.type
_entity_poly.pdbx_seq_one_letter_code
_entity_poly.pdbx_strand_id
1 'polypeptide(L)'
;MRSEMQSRLDRPSFAVCPDGASRPGIIQAANADGSYAVRWLSGSTSDVEPHEIEQVSGKFTVGDAVQVDDQRGKLVAKEADTFTICWEDGSESDISAFEAKPVLIPFEQLEVGQRYEATVHRVYHSGAFVDFGAEVMGNLPTAYVLTQDGSRIGKFDPITEHLKRNQKIQVVIQAKRLDRSVRVAMVNDEAA
;
A
#
# COMPACT_ATOMS: atom_id res chain seq x y z
N MET A 1 29.29 7.58 18.58
CA MET A 1 27.85 7.50 18.25
C MET A 1 27.69 7.07 16.80
N ARG A 2 27.89 5.78 16.51
CA ARG A 2 27.97 5.23 15.13
C ARG A 2 27.07 3.98 14.94
N SER A 3 26.01 3.86 15.74
CA SER A 3 25.30 2.58 15.89
C SER A 3 23.86 2.51 15.35
N GLU A 4 23.29 3.60 14.81
CA GLU A 4 21.87 3.61 14.37
C GLU A 4 21.67 3.60 12.84
N MET A 5 22.74 3.64 12.04
CA MET A 5 22.64 3.64 10.57
C MET A 5 22.58 2.24 9.94
N GLN A 6 22.81 1.16 10.70
CA GLN A 6 23.03 -0.18 10.14
C GLN A 6 21.75 -1.00 9.90
N SER A 7 20.57 -0.60 10.41
CA SER A 7 19.34 -1.40 10.32
C SER A 7 18.43 -1.07 9.12
N ARG A 8 18.84 -0.13 8.25
CA ARG A 8 18.01 0.45 7.18
C ARG A 8 18.10 -0.27 5.81
N LEU A 9 18.75 -1.43 5.71
CA LEU A 9 19.35 -1.94 4.46
C LEU A 9 18.69 -3.16 3.77
N ASP A 10 17.62 -3.75 4.30
CA ASP A 10 17.14 -5.06 3.82
C ASP A 10 15.63 -5.11 3.49
N ARG A 11 15.10 -4.22 2.63
CA ARG A 11 13.72 -4.41 2.11
C ARG A 11 13.59 -4.16 0.60
N PRO A 12 12.85 -5.03 -0.12
CA PRO A 12 12.64 -4.87 -1.56
C PRO A 12 11.72 -3.68 -1.84
N SER A 13 12.26 -2.69 -2.54
CA SER A 13 11.52 -1.62 -3.19
C SER A 13 11.39 -1.95 -4.69
N PHE A 14 10.53 -1.23 -5.41
CA PHE A 14 10.53 -1.26 -6.87
C PHE A 14 11.04 0.11 -7.34
N ALA A 15 12.03 0.13 -8.24
CA ALA A 15 12.60 1.36 -8.78
C ALA A 15 12.60 1.29 -10.31
N VAL A 16 12.39 2.41 -10.98
CA VAL A 16 12.49 2.47 -12.44
C VAL A 16 13.97 2.70 -12.77
N CYS A 17 14.53 1.87 -13.64
CA CYS A 17 15.90 2.06 -14.09
C CYS A 17 15.99 3.29 -15.01
N PRO A 18 17.17 3.93 -15.11
CA PRO A 18 17.43 5.04 -16.05
C PRO A 18 17.22 4.68 -17.54
N ASP A 19 17.15 3.37 -17.88
CA ASP A 19 16.84 2.87 -19.22
C ASP A 19 15.32 2.87 -19.53
N GLY A 20 14.48 3.35 -18.61
CA GLY A 20 13.03 3.39 -18.72
C GLY A 20 12.34 2.06 -18.41
N ALA A 21 13.07 1.01 -18.02
CA ALA A 21 12.49 -0.27 -17.63
C ALA A 21 12.30 -0.34 -16.10
N SER A 22 11.07 -0.60 -15.63
CA SER A 22 10.83 -0.87 -14.20
C SER A 22 11.46 -2.20 -13.79
N ARG A 23 12.39 -2.18 -12.82
CA ARG A 23 13.02 -3.39 -12.29
C ARG A 23 12.92 -3.43 -10.76
N PRO A 24 12.71 -4.61 -10.16
CA PRO A 24 12.74 -4.73 -8.71
C PRO A 24 14.16 -4.44 -8.19
N GLY A 25 14.25 -3.60 -7.15
CA GLY A 25 15.52 -3.11 -6.60
C GLY A 25 15.41 -2.70 -5.13
N ILE A 26 16.38 -3.10 -4.32
CA ILE A 26 16.46 -2.77 -2.89
C ILE A 26 17.17 -1.44 -2.75
N ILE A 27 16.53 -0.42 -2.17
CA ILE A 27 17.22 0.80 -1.77
C ILE A 27 18.21 0.43 -0.66
N GLN A 28 19.49 0.64 -0.90
CA GLN A 28 20.56 0.33 0.04
C GLN A 28 20.94 1.56 0.88
N ALA A 29 21.03 2.73 0.26
CA ALA A 29 21.43 3.95 0.98
C ALA A 29 20.83 5.19 0.31
N ALA A 30 20.69 6.26 1.09
CA ALA A 30 20.52 7.61 0.57
C ALA A 30 21.90 8.27 0.45
N ASN A 31 22.16 8.91 -0.67
CA ASN A 31 23.40 9.62 -0.97
C ASN A 31 23.30 11.09 -0.52
N ALA A 32 24.45 11.75 -0.36
CA ALA A 32 24.52 13.14 0.10
C ALA A 32 23.96 14.16 -0.91
N ASP A 33 23.81 13.75 -2.17
CA ASP A 33 23.24 14.54 -3.27
C ASP A 33 21.71 14.38 -3.40
N GLY A 34 21.08 13.58 -2.53
CA GLY A 34 19.64 13.33 -2.56
C GLY A 34 19.23 12.15 -3.45
N SER A 35 20.16 11.49 -4.14
CA SER A 35 19.90 10.24 -4.87
C SER A 35 19.87 9.02 -3.94
N TYR A 36 19.38 7.88 -4.42
CA TYR A 36 19.37 6.61 -3.69
C TYR A 36 20.23 5.56 -4.38
N ALA A 37 21.12 4.92 -3.63
CA ALA A 37 21.84 3.74 -4.09
C ALA A 37 20.89 2.54 -4.07
N VAL A 38 20.46 2.08 -5.24
CA VAL A 38 19.54 0.94 -5.42
C VAL A 38 20.32 -0.28 -5.91
N ARG A 39 20.21 -1.40 -5.18
CA ARG A 39 20.68 -2.72 -5.62
C ARG A 39 19.57 -3.45 -6.35
N TRP A 40 19.72 -3.58 -7.65
CA TRP A 40 18.83 -4.34 -8.51
C TRP A 40 18.89 -5.84 -8.18
N LEU A 41 17.78 -6.57 -8.37
CA LEU A 41 17.78 -8.03 -8.22
C LEU A 41 18.70 -8.75 -9.23
N SER A 42 19.13 -8.07 -10.30
CA SER A 42 20.17 -8.54 -11.22
C SER A 42 21.59 -8.50 -10.61
N GLY A 43 21.76 -7.93 -9.42
CA GLY A 43 23.03 -7.86 -8.69
C GLY A 43 23.85 -6.59 -8.92
N SER A 44 23.42 -5.69 -9.80
CA SER A 44 24.03 -4.37 -9.99
C SER A 44 23.52 -3.36 -8.95
N THR A 45 24.35 -2.37 -8.63
CA THR A 45 23.94 -1.19 -7.84
C THR A 45 24.01 0.05 -8.73
N SER A 46 23.04 0.95 -8.59
CA SER A 46 23.03 2.23 -9.31
C SER A 46 22.44 3.32 -8.43
N ASP A 47 22.90 4.55 -8.60
CA ASP A 47 22.26 5.71 -8.00
C ASP A 47 21.03 6.08 -8.85
N VAL A 48 19.89 6.21 -8.19
CA VAL A 48 18.58 6.46 -8.80
C VAL A 48 18.00 7.70 -8.16
N GLU A 49 17.52 8.64 -8.97
CA GLU A 49 16.93 9.84 -8.43
C GLU A 49 15.57 9.56 -7.77
N PRO A 50 15.17 10.33 -6.75
CA PRO A 50 13.90 10.13 -6.03
C PRO A 50 12.67 10.01 -6.93
N HIS A 51 12.66 10.76 -8.04
CA HIS A 51 11.54 10.80 -8.98
C HIS A 51 11.50 9.59 -9.95
N GLU A 52 12.59 8.80 -10.01
CA GLU A 52 12.71 7.59 -10.83
C GLU A 52 12.35 6.32 -10.04
N ILE A 53 12.17 6.41 -8.72
CA ILE A 53 11.70 5.28 -7.92
C ILE A 53 10.18 5.23 -8.05
N GLU A 54 9.62 4.14 -8.59
CA GLU A 54 8.16 3.96 -8.71
C GLU A 54 7.56 4.01 -7.30
N GLN A 55 6.99 5.18 -7.00
CA GLN A 55 6.99 5.75 -5.67
C GLN A 55 6.25 4.91 -4.63
N VAL A 56 6.92 4.65 -3.51
CA VAL A 56 6.26 4.35 -2.23
C VAL A 56 5.28 5.48 -1.87
N SER A 57 5.57 6.73 -2.26
CA SER A 57 4.68 7.87 -2.03
C SER A 57 3.32 7.77 -2.74
N GLY A 58 3.24 7.06 -3.88
CA GLY A 58 1.97 6.78 -4.57
C GLY A 58 1.03 5.89 -3.77
N LYS A 59 1.52 5.20 -2.74
CA LYS A 59 0.73 4.31 -1.87
C LYS A 59 0.09 5.00 -0.69
N PHE A 60 0.49 6.23 -0.37
CA PHE A 60 -0.02 6.95 0.78
C PHE A 60 -1.03 8.03 0.38
N THR A 61 -2.11 8.06 1.15
CA THR A 61 -3.20 9.02 1.10
C THR A 61 -3.32 9.74 2.43
N VAL A 62 -3.74 11.00 2.39
CA VAL A 62 -3.98 11.78 3.62
C VAL A 62 -4.99 11.03 4.48
N GLY A 63 -4.60 10.75 5.72
CA GLY A 63 -5.33 9.91 6.66
C GLY A 63 -4.65 8.58 6.97
N ASP A 64 -3.68 8.14 6.18
CA ASP A 64 -3.00 6.86 6.38
C ASP A 64 -2.10 6.87 7.61
N ALA A 65 -2.07 5.71 8.28
CA ALA A 65 -1.13 5.46 9.36
C ALA A 65 0.27 5.18 8.80
N VAL A 66 1.24 5.93 9.30
CA VAL A 66 2.64 5.91 8.84
C VAL A 66 3.56 5.71 10.04
N GLN A 67 4.68 5.03 9.82
CA GLN A 67 5.70 4.78 10.82
C GLN A 67 7.06 5.26 10.32
N VAL A 68 7.77 5.99 11.17
CA VAL A 68 9.05 6.63 10.89
C VAL A 68 9.93 6.43 12.11
N ASP A 69 11.10 5.79 11.94
CA ASP A 69 12.07 5.54 13.03
C ASP A 69 11.43 5.10 14.37
N ASP A 70 10.48 4.15 14.28
CA ASP A 70 9.71 3.55 15.38
C ASP A 70 8.61 4.40 16.02
N GLN A 71 8.40 5.62 15.54
CA GLN A 71 7.25 6.45 15.88
C GLN A 71 6.10 6.24 14.89
N ARG A 72 4.87 6.22 15.40
CA ARG A 72 3.66 6.14 14.60
C ARG A 72 3.00 7.50 14.51
N GLY A 73 2.44 7.79 13.35
CA GLY A 73 1.67 8.99 13.11
C GLY A 73 0.67 8.79 11.99
N LYS A 74 -0.05 9.85 11.69
CA LYS A 74 -1.06 9.92 10.63
C LYS A 74 -0.65 10.96 9.61
N LEU A 75 -0.66 10.60 8.34
CA LEU A 75 -0.39 11.53 7.25
C LEU A 75 -1.49 12.58 7.20
N VAL A 76 -1.16 13.86 7.39
CA VAL A 76 -2.13 14.98 7.36
C VAL A 76 -2.01 15.84 6.10
N ALA A 77 -0.83 15.90 5.49
CA ALA A 77 -0.63 16.54 4.20
C ALA A 77 0.41 15.79 3.36
N LYS A 78 0.26 15.90 2.04
CA LYS A 78 1.14 15.25 1.07
C LYS A 78 1.54 16.26 -0.01
N GLU A 79 2.84 16.50 -0.11
CA GLU A 79 3.48 17.17 -1.24
C GLU A 79 4.29 16.15 -2.06
N ALA A 80 4.92 16.58 -3.16
CA ALA A 80 5.52 15.67 -4.14
C ALA A 80 6.58 14.72 -3.54
N ASP A 81 7.37 15.21 -2.58
CA ASP A 81 8.49 14.55 -1.92
C ASP A 81 8.43 14.59 -0.38
N THR A 82 7.51 15.39 0.17
CA THR A 82 7.42 15.69 1.60
C THR A 82 6.04 15.36 2.14
N PHE A 83 6.01 14.73 3.32
CA PHE A 83 4.80 14.34 4.04
C PHE A 83 4.74 15.06 5.38
N THR A 84 3.61 15.70 5.68
CA THR A 84 3.35 16.23 7.01
C THR A 84 2.63 15.15 7.81
N ILE A 85 3.25 14.71 8.91
CA ILE A 85 2.71 13.68 9.80
C ILE A 85 2.29 14.33 11.11
N CYS A 86 1.09 13.97 11.58
CA CYS A 86 0.66 14.20 12.96
C CYS A 86 0.98 12.97 13.80
N TRP A 87 1.85 13.11 14.79
CA TRP A 87 2.30 12.04 15.69
C TRP A 87 1.29 11.76 16.79
N GLU A 88 1.43 10.63 17.49
CA GLU A 88 0.53 10.25 18.60
C GLU A 88 0.55 11.24 19.78
N ASP A 89 1.63 12.01 19.95
CA ASP A 89 1.72 13.07 20.97
C ASP A 89 1.03 14.38 20.55
N GLY A 90 0.45 14.42 19.34
CA GLY A 90 -0.23 15.58 18.77
C GLY A 90 0.69 16.60 18.11
N SER A 91 2.00 16.37 18.07
CA SER A 91 2.92 17.21 17.31
C SER A 91 2.84 16.92 15.82
N GLU A 92 3.21 17.90 15.00
CA GLU A 92 3.30 17.76 13.54
C GLU A 92 4.75 17.89 13.08
N SER A 93 5.14 17.11 12.08
CA SER A 93 6.47 17.26 11.47
C SER A 93 6.43 16.92 9.99
N ASP A 94 7.19 17.70 9.22
CA ASP A 94 7.46 17.41 7.82
C ASP A 94 8.60 16.42 7.73
N ILE A 95 8.35 15.31 7.04
CA ILE A 95 9.32 14.26 6.82
C ILE A 95 9.41 13.95 5.32
N SER A 96 10.50 13.30 4.95
CA SER A 96 10.65 12.82 3.59
C SER A 96 9.65 11.69 3.33
N ALA A 97 8.94 11.72 2.20
CA ALA A 97 8.00 10.66 1.81
C ALA A 97 8.65 9.26 1.72
N PHE A 98 9.99 9.22 1.67
CA PHE A 98 10.80 8.00 1.65
C PHE A 98 11.10 7.43 3.04
N GLU A 99 10.93 8.23 4.10
CA GLU A 99 11.11 7.79 5.49
C GLU A 99 9.83 7.18 6.06
N ALA A 100 8.66 7.54 5.49
CA ALA A 100 7.38 6.96 5.86
C ALA A 100 7.26 5.48 5.44
N LYS A 101 7.03 4.62 6.42
CA LYS A 101 6.62 3.22 6.23
C LYS A 101 5.12 3.11 6.46
N PRO A 102 4.37 2.34 5.65
CA PRO A 102 2.97 2.09 5.96
C PRO A 102 2.88 1.26 7.24
N VAL A 103 2.05 1.71 8.17
CA VAL A 103 1.63 0.88 9.30
C VAL A 103 0.59 -0.09 8.78
N LEU A 104 1.04 -1.30 8.49
CA LEU A 104 0.14 -2.37 8.09
C LEU A 104 -0.63 -2.84 9.32
N ILE A 105 -1.95 -2.99 9.17
CA ILE A 105 -2.80 -3.59 10.19
C ILE A 105 -2.42 -5.08 10.31
N PRO A 106 -1.97 -5.57 11.49
CA PRO A 106 -1.66 -6.98 11.69
C PRO A 106 -2.89 -7.85 11.46
N PHE A 107 -2.70 -9.04 10.87
CA PHE A 107 -3.81 -9.98 10.59
C PHE A 107 -4.66 -10.29 11.84
N GLU A 108 -4.04 -10.29 13.00
CA GLU A 108 -4.60 -10.61 14.30
C GLU A 108 -5.56 -9.52 14.78
N GLN A 109 -5.34 -8.26 14.37
CA GLN A 109 -6.20 -7.11 14.67
C GLN A 109 -7.38 -6.96 13.70
N LEU A 110 -7.41 -7.74 12.63
CA LEU A 110 -8.54 -7.74 11.70
C LEU A 110 -9.75 -8.41 12.35
N GLU A 111 -10.91 -7.75 12.30
CA GLU A 111 -12.18 -8.28 12.81
C GLU A 111 -13.19 -8.54 11.70
N VAL A 112 -13.91 -9.66 11.79
CA VAL A 112 -15.00 -9.96 10.87
C VAL A 112 -16.13 -8.95 11.08
N GLY A 113 -16.62 -8.34 10.01
CA GLY A 113 -17.60 -7.26 10.04
C GLY A 113 -16.99 -5.85 9.97
N GLN A 114 -15.68 -5.70 10.13
CA GLN A 114 -15.02 -4.41 10.02
C GLN A 114 -14.94 -3.94 8.56
N ARG A 115 -15.21 -2.65 8.35
CA ARG A 115 -15.20 -2.00 7.04
C ARG A 115 -13.88 -1.28 6.80
N TYR A 116 -13.41 -1.31 5.56
CA TYR A 116 -12.19 -0.65 5.11
C TYR A 116 -12.36 -0.08 3.71
N GLU A 117 -11.70 1.05 3.45
CA GLU A 117 -11.43 1.48 2.08
C GLU A 117 -10.31 0.60 1.52
N ALA A 118 -10.54 0.01 0.35
CA ALA A 118 -9.60 -0.88 -0.30
C ALA A 118 -9.34 -0.45 -1.74
N THR A 119 -8.09 -0.64 -2.19
CA THR A 119 -7.68 -0.43 -3.57
C THR A 119 -7.54 -1.77 -4.29
N VAL A 120 -8.17 -1.89 -5.46
CA VAL A 120 -8.08 -3.10 -6.28
C VAL A 120 -6.66 -3.27 -6.82
N HIS A 121 -5.94 -4.27 -6.30
CA HIS A 121 -4.58 -4.55 -6.70
C HIS A 121 -4.51 -5.34 -8.02
N ARG A 122 -5.35 -6.37 -8.14
CA ARG A 122 -5.42 -7.22 -9.34
C ARG A 122 -6.78 -7.86 -9.51
N VAL A 123 -7.25 -7.94 -10.75
CA VAL A 123 -8.52 -8.56 -11.12
C VAL A 123 -8.24 -9.87 -11.88
N TYR A 124 -9.04 -10.90 -11.61
CA TYR A 124 -8.99 -12.23 -12.22
C TYR A 124 -10.41 -12.69 -12.54
N HIS A 125 -10.56 -13.78 -13.27
CA HIS A 125 -11.87 -14.32 -13.62
C HIS A 125 -12.75 -14.67 -12.40
N SER A 126 -12.15 -15.16 -11.31
CA SER A 126 -12.85 -15.61 -10.10
C SER A 126 -12.99 -14.56 -8.99
N GLY A 127 -12.46 -13.36 -9.19
CA GLY A 127 -12.48 -12.31 -8.17
C GLY A 127 -11.37 -11.27 -8.35
N ALA A 128 -11.08 -10.54 -7.29
CA ALA A 128 -10.00 -9.58 -7.21
C ALA A 128 -9.20 -9.74 -5.91
N PHE A 129 -7.94 -9.33 -5.94
CA PHE A 129 -7.19 -9.03 -4.72
C PHE A 129 -7.25 -7.53 -4.48
N VAL A 130 -7.54 -7.16 -3.24
CA VAL A 130 -7.65 -5.77 -2.81
C VAL A 130 -6.68 -5.52 -1.66
N ASP A 131 -6.07 -4.35 -1.66
CA ASP A 131 -5.22 -3.85 -0.61
C ASP A 131 -6.03 -2.87 0.24
N PHE A 132 -6.10 -3.11 1.54
CA PHE A 132 -6.84 -2.29 2.50
C PHE A 132 -5.95 -1.85 3.67
N GLY A 133 -4.63 -1.82 3.47
CA GLY A 133 -3.68 -1.37 4.48
C GLY A 133 -3.36 -2.40 5.56
N ALA A 134 -3.59 -3.69 5.31
CA ALA A 134 -3.24 -4.78 6.22
C ALA A 134 -1.99 -5.53 5.77
N GLU A 135 -1.43 -6.35 6.65
CA GLU A 135 -0.30 -7.24 6.33
C GLU A 135 -0.62 -8.25 5.22
N VAL A 136 -1.91 -8.52 5.00
CA VAL A 136 -2.41 -9.48 4.03
C VAL A 136 -3.41 -8.82 3.08
N MET A 137 -3.39 -9.26 1.82
CA MET A 137 -4.38 -8.83 0.83
C MET A 137 -5.72 -9.51 1.04
N GLY A 138 -6.80 -8.78 0.73
CA GLY A 138 -8.17 -9.27 0.77
C GLY A 138 -8.51 -9.99 -0.52
N ASN A 139 -9.02 -11.21 -0.42
CA ASN A 139 -9.63 -11.91 -1.53
C ASN A 139 -11.11 -11.49 -1.64
N LEU A 140 -11.46 -10.85 -2.76
CA LEU A 140 -12.81 -10.44 -3.12
C LEU A 140 -13.34 -11.39 -4.21
N PRO A 141 -14.12 -12.42 -3.89
CA PRO A 141 -14.68 -13.31 -4.90
C PRO A 141 -15.72 -12.60 -5.76
N THR A 142 -15.86 -13.00 -7.03
CA THR A 142 -16.87 -12.47 -7.98
C THR A 142 -18.28 -12.38 -7.36
N ALA A 143 -18.69 -13.39 -6.59
CA ALA A 143 -20.00 -13.44 -5.94
C ALA A 143 -20.27 -12.33 -4.89
N TYR A 144 -19.25 -11.57 -4.50
CA TYR A 144 -19.33 -10.48 -3.53
C TYR A 144 -18.94 -9.11 -4.13
N VAL A 145 -18.85 -9.01 -5.45
CA VAL A 145 -18.69 -7.75 -6.16
C VAL A 145 -20.06 -7.16 -6.43
N LEU A 146 -20.19 -5.85 -6.21
CA LEU A 146 -21.42 -5.11 -6.47
C LEU A 146 -21.36 -4.41 -7.82
N THR A 147 -22.50 -4.37 -8.50
CA THR A 147 -22.77 -3.51 -9.66
C THR A 147 -23.08 -2.08 -9.19
N GLN A 148 -23.15 -1.12 -10.12
CA GLN A 148 -23.40 0.30 -9.79
C GLN A 148 -24.75 0.55 -9.09
N ASP A 149 -25.74 -0.31 -9.33
CA ASP A 149 -27.05 -0.31 -8.68
C ASP A 149 -27.05 -1.01 -7.31
N GLY A 150 -25.91 -1.50 -6.82
CA GLY A 150 -25.79 -2.23 -5.56
C GLY A 150 -26.21 -3.70 -5.63
N SER A 151 -26.60 -4.21 -6.80
CA SER A 151 -26.85 -5.63 -7.01
C SER A 151 -25.53 -6.43 -7.04
N ARG A 152 -25.59 -7.76 -6.89
CA ARG A 152 -24.41 -8.60 -7.10
C ARG A 152 -24.24 -8.90 -8.59
N ILE A 153 -22.99 -8.91 -9.04
CA ILE A 153 -22.70 -9.32 -10.42
C ILE A 153 -23.15 -10.78 -10.65
N GLY A 154 -23.74 -11.03 -11.80
CA GLY A 154 -24.19 -12.35 -12.22
C GLY A 154 -23.01 -13.28 -12.48
N LYS A 155 -23.29 -14.59 -12.49
CA LYS A 155 -22.26 -15.64 -12.72
C LYS A 155 -21.49 -15.47 -14.04
N PHE A 156 -22.12 -14.87 -15.04
CA PHE A 156 -21.57 -14.69 -16.38
C PHE A 156 -21.12 -13.25 -16.66
N ASP A 157 -21.32 -12.35 -15.71
CA ASP A 157 -20.95 -10.95 -15.90
C ASP A 157 -19.44 -10.82 -15.68
N PRO A 158 -18.71 -10.26 -16.66
CA PRO A 158 -17.28 -10.12 -16.55
C PRO A 158 -16.95 -9.09 -15.46
N ILE A 159 -16.32 -9.55 -14.38
CA ILE A 159 -15.86 -8.71 -13.26
C ILE A 159 -15.04 -7.49 -13.69
N THR A 160 -14.36 -7.54 -14.85
CA THR A 160 -13.58 -6.44 -15.42
C THR A 160 -14.42 -5.24 -15.87
N GLU A 161 -15.73 -5.42 -16.06
CA GLU A 161 -16.66 -4.31 -16.33
C GLU A 161 -17.00 -3.52 -15.06
N HIS A 162 -16.81 -4.12 -13.88
CA HIS A 162 -17.19 -3.55 -12.59
C HIS A 162 -15.98 -3.15 -11.73
N LEU A 163 -14.86 -3.86 -11.87
CA LEU A 163 -13.63 -3.60 -11.15
C LEU A 163 -12.46 -3.35 -12.10
N LYS A 164 -11.75 -2.25 -11.85
CA LYS A 164 -10.51 -1.88 -12.52
C LYS A 164 -9.34 -1.89 -11.53
N ARG A 165 -8.14 -2.17 -12.03
CA ARG A 165 -6.91 -2.02 -11.23
C ARG A 165 -6.81 -0.57 -10.73
N ASN A 166 -6.36 -0.40 -9.49
CA ASN A 166 -6.24 0.86 -8.76
C ASN A 166 -7.57 1.56 -8.46
N GLN A 167 -8.72 0.90 -8.64
CA GLN A 167 -10.01 1.42 -8.21
C GLN A 167 -10.15 1.34 -6.68
N LYS A 168 -10.59 2.42 -6.06
CA LYS A 168 -10.97 2.44 -4.64
C LYS A 168 -12.41 1.93 -4.45
N ILE A 169 -12.61 1.05 -3.47
CA ILE A 169 -13.90 0.45 -3.12
C ILE A 169 -14.02 0.29 -1.61
N GLN A 170 -15.24 0.27 -1.08
CA GLN A 170 -15.48 -0.09 0.31
C GLN A 170 -15.64 -1.60 0.43
N VAL A 171 -14.96 -2.21 1.41
CA VAL A 171 -15.06 -3.64 1.67
C VAL A 171 -15.31 -3.92 3.15
N VAL A 172 -15.94 -5.07 3.41
CA VAL A 172 -16.11 -5.62 4.75
C VAL A 172 -15.40 -6.96 4.86
N ILE A 173 -14.73 -7.21 5.99
CA ILE A 173 -14.15 -8.52 6.27
C ILE A 173 -15.26 -9.53 6.53
N GLN A 174 -15.36 -10.55 5.67
CA GLN A 174 -16.36 -11.62 5.79
C GLN A 174 -15.83 -12.82 6.56
N ALA A 175 -14.55 -13.15 6.38
CA ALA A 175 -13.94 -14.28 7.06
C ALA A 175 -12.43 -14.14 7.14
N LYS A 176 -11.88 -14.62 8.27
CA LYS A 176 -10.46 -14.90 8.46
C LYS A 176 -10.26 -16.41 8.43
N ARG A 177 -9.26 -16.87 7.69
CA ARG A 177 -8.92 -18.29 7.57
C ARG A 177 -7.61 -18.61 8.26
N LEU A 178 -7.42 -19.89 8.58
CA LEU A 178 -6.21 -20.37 9.27
C LEU A 178 -4.94 -20.23 8.42
N ASP A 179 -5.07 -20.15 7.09
CA ASP A 179 -3.98 -19.92 6.14
C ASP A 179 -3.55 -18.45 6.02
N ARG A 180 -3.98 -17.60 6.96
CA ARG A 180 -3.82 -16.12 6.95
C ARG A 180 -4.46 -15.43 5.75
N SER A 181 -5.33 -16.11 4.99
CA SER A 181 -6.13 -15.46 3.94
C SER A 181 -7.36 -14.77 4.53
N VAL A 182 -7.67 -13.58 4.00
CA VAL A 182 -8.84 -12.78 4.39
C VAL A 182 -9.81 -12.75 3.23
N ARG A 183 -11.05 -13.15 3.47
CA ARG A 183 -12.14 -12.96 2.51
C ARG A 183 -12.83 -11.65 2.81
N VAL A 184 -13.01 -10.84 1.79
CA VAL A 184 -13.73 -9.57 1.85
C VAL A 184 -14.94 -9.59 0.92
N ALA A 185 -15.91 -8.72 1.19
CA ALA A 185 -17.04 -8.44 0.31
C ALA A 185 -17.14 -6.94 0.06
N MET A 186 -17.49 -6.56 -1.16
CA MET A 186 -17.76 -5.16 -1.49
C MET A 186 -19.06 -4.72 -0.82
N VAL A 187 -19.07 -3.50 -0.30
CA VAL A 187 -20.26 -2.86 0.28
C VAL A 187 -20.44 -1.49 -0.36
N ASN A 188 -21.68 -1.02 -0.45
CA ASN A 188 -21.96 0.34 -0.88
C ASN A 188 -21.52 1.32 0.21
N ASP A 189 -21.12 2.52 -0.21
CA ASP A 189 -20.73 3.62 0.69
C ASP A 189 -21.95 4.18 1.47
N GLU A 190 -23.17 3.81 1.06
CA GLU A 190 -24.42 4.17 1.75
C GLU A 190 -24.88 3.06 2.70
N ALA A 191 -24.41 3.14 3.95
CA ALA A 191 -25.15 2.68 5.13
C ALA A 191 -24.47 3.24 6.38
N ALA A 192 -24.77 4.52 6.66
CA ALA A 192 -24.80 5.10 7.99
C ALA A 192 -26.27 5.38 8.35
#